data_AF-A0A1R3HT47-F1
#
_entry.id   AF-A0A1R3HT47-F1
#
_cell.length_a   1.000
_cell.length_b   1.000
_cell.length_c   1.000
_cell.angle_alpha   90.00
_cell.angle_beta   90.00
_cell.angle_gamma   90.00
#
_symmetry.space_group_name_H-M   'P 1'
#
loop_
_entity.id
_entity.type
_entity.pdbx_description
1 polymer ?
#
loop_
_entity_poly.entity_id
_entity_poly.type
_entity_poly.pdbx_seq_one_letter_code
_entity_poly.pdbx_strand_id
1 'polypeptide(L)'
;MVRIIERNEYFIVEKIQCLSKSAAITTSMDVRFLITSHLRATTEGIIKEHFGLEIVEELFNYFQKKLTDNNHTFTKEYTPDIEYLFIVLKRKAFDR
;
A
#
# COMPACT_ATOMS: atom_id res chain seq x y z
N MET A 1 -8.75 -3.10 -12.72
CA MET A 1 -8.04 -2.03 -13.45
C MET A 1 -8.26 -2.09 -14.96
N VAL A 2 -7.92 -3.18 -15.64
CA VAL A 2 -8.02 -3.30 -17.12
C VAL A 2 -9.41 -2.97 -17.66
N ARG A 3 -10.46 -3.60 -17.11
CA ARG A 3 -11.85 -3.32 -17.52
C ARG A 3 -12.28 -1.86 -17.36
N ILE A 4 -11.71 -1.14 -16.39
CA ILE A 4 -11.99 0.29 -16.18
C ILE A 4 -11.36 1.10 -17.31
N ILE A 5 -10.12 0.75 -17.70
CA ILE A 5 -9.38 1.40 -18.79
C ILE A 5 -10.03 1.10 -20.16
N GLU A 6 -10.45 -0.14 -20.39
CA GLU A 6 -11.15 -0.53 -21.62
C GLU A 6 -12.46 0.25 -21.78
N ARG A 7 -13.27 0.33 -20.70
CA ARG A 7 -14.51 1.11 -20.68
C ARG A 7 -14.27 2.62 -20.84
N ASN A 8 -13.09 3.11 -20.47
CA ASN A 8 -12.74 4.52 -20.64
C ASN A 8 -12.50 4.88 -22.12
N GLU A 9 -12.16 3.91 -22.97
CA GLU A 9 -11.99 4.04 -24.42
C GLU A 9 -10.90 5.02 -24.92
N TYR A 10 -10.33 5.88 -24.08
CA TYR A 10 -9.30 6.87 -24.46
C TYR A 10 -7.87 6.32 -24.52
N PHE A 11 -7.63 5.15 -23.93
CA PHE A 11 -6.30 4.56 -23.82
C PHE A 11 -6.24 3.16 -24.42
N ILE A 12 -5.07 2.82 -24.93
CA ILE A 12 -4.65 1.47 -25.28
C ILE A 12 -3.75 0.98 -24.14
N VAL A 13 -4.02 -0.22 -23.65
CA VAL A 13 -3.15 -0.87 -22.65
C VAL A 13 -2.00 -1.53 -23.40
N GLU A 14 -0.80 -0.97 -23.27
CA GLU A 14 0.41 -1.47 -23.94
C GLU A 14 1.06 -2.61 -23.15
N LYS A 15 1.05 -2.48 -21.81
CA LYS A 15 1.68 -3.46 -20.92
C LYS A 15 1.00 -3.47 -19.56
N ILE A 16 0.84 -4.67 -19.01
CA ILE A 16 0.46 -4.90 -17.62
C ILE A 16 1.55 -5.78 -17.01
N GLN A 17 2.06 -5.39 -15.86
CA GLN A 17 3.07 -6.14 -15.15
C GLN A 17 2.77 -6.11 -13.65
N CYS A 18 2.76 -7.29 -13.02
CA CYS A 18 2.82 -7.36 -11.57
C CYS A 18 4.30 -7.27 -11.16
N LEU A 19 4.63 -6.25 -10.37
CA LEU A 19 5.95 -6.09 -9.78
C LEU A 19 5.86 -6.55 -8.33
N SER A 20 6.43 -7.71 -8.03
CA SER A 20 6.65 -8.09 -6.64
C SER A 20 7.87 -7.33 -6.13
N LYS A 21 7.66 -6.44 -5.16
CA LYS A 21 8.78 -6.03 -4.33
C LYS A 21 8.88 -7.09 -3.26
N SER A 22 9.96 -7.88 -3.28
CA SER A 22 10.29 -8.67 -2.09
C SER A 22 10.51 -7.66 -0.98
N ALA A 23 9.51 -7.55 -0.12
CA ALA A 23 9.71 -6.94 1.16
C ALA A 23 10.60 -7.96 1.88
N ALA A 24 11.91 -7.82 1.73
CA ALA A 24 12.85 -8.40 2.68
C ALA A 24 12.59 -7.68 4.00
N ILE A 25 11.44 -8.01 4.63
CA ILE A 25 11.08 -7.64 5.97
C ILE A 25 12.02 -8.48 6.80
N THR A 26 13.26 -8.00 6.95
CA THR A 26 14.10 -8.44 8.05
C THR A 26 13.30 -8.14 9.31
N THR A 27 13.11 -9.14 10.17
CA THR A 27 12.31 -9.05 11.40
C THR A 27 12.95 -8.15 12.47
N SER A 28 13.85 -7.24 12.05
CA SER A 28 14.49 -6.29 12.94
C SER A 28 13.47 -5.25 13.42
N MET A 29 13.76 -4.68 14.59
CA MET A 29 12.96 -3.62 15.20
C MET A 29 12.81 -2.40 14.25
N ASP A 30 13.82 -2.13 13.43
CA ASP A 30 13.84 -1.04 12.46
C ASP A 30 12.73 -1.18 11.40
N VAL A 31 12.45 -2.40 10.93
CA VAL A 31 11.44 -2.59 9.88
C VAL A 31 10.02 -2.35 10.40
N ARG A 32 9.73 -2.74 11.64
CA ARG A 32 8.41 -2.50 12.27
C ARG A 32 8.14 -1.02 12.49
N PHE A 33 9.16 -0.28 12.93
CA PHE A 33 9.09 1.16 13.06
C PHE A 33 8.88 1.83 11.69
N LEU A 34 9.61 1.40 10.66
CA LEU A 34 9.42 1.88 9.29
C LEU A 34 7.99 1.63 8.78
N ILE A 35 7.44 0.42 8.95
CA ILE A 35 6.06 0.09 8.54
C ILE A 35 5.04 1.01 9.25
N THR A 36 5.18 1.17 10.57
CA THR A 36 4.30 2.05 11.36
C THR A 36 4.38 3.48 10.87
N SER A 37 5.59 3.99 10.65
CA SER A 37 5.83 5.36 10.22
C SER A 37 5.27 5.62 8.82
N HIS A 38 5.47 4.69 7.88
CA HIS A 38 4.91 4.79 6.53
C HIS A 38 3.38 4.78 6.53
N LEU A 39 2.78 3.88 7.32
CA LEU A 39 1.33 3.81 7.46
C LEU A 39 0.81 5.13 8.04
N ARG A 40 1.41 5.61 9.14
CA ARG A 40 1.04 6.86 9.80
C ARG A 40 1.10 8.06 8.86
N ALA A 41 2.22 8.23 8.17
CA ALA A 41 2.39 9.34 7.23
C ALA A 41 1.33 9.35 6.11
N THR A 42 0.79 8.18 5.74
CA THR A 42 -0.21 8.05 4.68
C THR A 42 -1.64 8.23 5.20
N THR A 43 -1.94 7.80 6.43
CA THR A 43 -3.33 7.64 6.92
C THR A 43 -3.72 8.56 8.06
N GLU A 44 -2.78 9.19 8.75
CA GLU A 44 -3.04 10.04 9.93
C GLU A 44 -4.10 11.12 9.65
N GLY A 45 -4.03 11.78 8.50
CA GLY A 45 -4.99 12.82 8.12
C GLY A 45 -6.44 12.31 8.11
N ILE A 46 -6.68 11.17 7.45
CA ILE A 46 -8.02 10.57 7.33
C ILE A 46 -8.50 10.01 8.68
N ILE A 47 -7.59 9.41 9.45
CA ILE A 47 -7.91 8.89 10.79
C ILE A 47 -8.30 10.04 11.72
N LYS A 48 -7.52 11.13 11.72
CA LYS A 48 -7.80 12.32 12.52
C LYS A 48 -9.12 12.97 12.13
N GLU A 49 -9.40 13.08 10.83
CA GLU A 49 -10.65 13.67 10.33
C GLU A 49 -11.87 12.87 10.78
N HIS A 50 -11.78 11.54 10.79
CA HIS A 50 -12.90 10.67 11.13
C HIS A 50 -13.09 10.44 12.63
N PHE A 51 -12.00 10.30 13.39
CA PHE A 51 -12.03 9.85 14.79
C PHE A 51 -11.58 10.92 15.80
N GLY A 52 -11.05 12.05 15.35
CA GLY A 52 -10.47 13.07 16.21
C GLY A 52 -8.96 12.91 16.42
N LEU A 53 -8.33 13.96 16.93
CA LEU A 53 -6.87 14.00 17.16
C LEU A 53 -6.47 13.15 18.37
N GLU A 54 -7.37 13.00 19.33
CA GLU A 54 -7.10 12.41 20.65
C GLU A 54 -6.62 10.96 20.55
N ILE A 55 -7.12 10.22 19.54
CA ILE A 55 -6.80 8.79 19.39
C ILE A 55 -5.55 8.51 18.55
N VAL A 56 -5.06 9.50 17.80
CA VAL A 56 -4.07 9.26 16.73
C VAL A 56 -2.78 8.68 17.31
N GLU A 57 -2.27 9.30 18.37
CA GLU A 57 -1.02 8.89 18.99
C GLU A 57 -1.11 7.48 19.59
N GLU A 58 -2.16 7.24 20.38
CA GLU A 58 -2.41 5.96 21.03
C GLU A 58 -2.61 4.83 19.99
N LEU A 59 -3.33 5.10 18.90
CA LEU A 59 -3.57 4.15 17.82
C LEU A 59 -2.27 3.65 17.20
N PHE A 60 -1.36 4.54 16.82
CA PHE A 60 -0.10 4.15 16.17
C PHE A 60 0.86 3.47 17.16
N ASN A 61 0.85 3.86 18.43
CA ASN A 61 1.60 3.17 19.47
C ASN A 61 1.11 1.73 19.66
N TYR A 62 -0.22 1.52 19.70
CA TYR A 62 -0.78 0.17 19.76
C TYR A 62 -0.52 -0.63 18.49
N PHE A 63 -0.57 0.00 17.32
CA PHE A 63 -0.24 -0.65 16.05
C PHE A 63 1.20 -1.17 16.06
N GLN A 64 2.19 -0.32 16.41
CA GLN A 64 3.59 -0.72 16.51
C GLN A 64 3.81 -1.83 17.54
N LYS A 65 3.13 -1.74 18.69
CA LYS A 65 3.19 -2.78 19.72
C LYS A 65 2.65 -4.12 19.20
N LYS A 66 1.46 -4.12 18.58
CA LYS A 66 0.85 -5.32 17.97
C LYS A 66 1.74 -5.91 16.88
N LEU A 67 2.43 -5.09 16.08
CA LEU A 67 3.42 -5.54 15.11
C LEU A 67 4.63 -6.23 15.75
N THR A 68 5.01 -5.79 16.94
CA THR A 68 6.16 -6.35 17.67
C THR A 68 5.79 -7.63 18.39
N ASP A 69 4.60 -7.68 18.98
CA ASP A 69 4.10 -8.82 19.76
C ASP A 69 3.68 -9.99 18.85
N ASN A 70 3.15 -9.71 17.64
CA ASN A 70 2.78 -10.73 16.67
C ASN A 70 3.86 -10.93 15.60
N ASN A 71 4.86 -11.77 15.90
CA ASN A 71 5.85 -12.23 14.91
C ASN A 71 5.24 -12.94 13.68
N HIS A 72 3.95 -13.33 13.73
CA HIS A 72 3.25 -14.01 12.64
C HIS A 72 2.54 -13.07 11.66
N THR A 73 2.27 -11.80 12.00
CA THR A 73 1.43 -10.93 11.15
C THR A 73 2.13 -10.48 9.85
N PHE A 74 3.46 -10.49 9.82
CA PHE A 74 4.28 -10.09 8.66
C PHE A 74 5.30 -11.18 8.27
N THR A 75 4.94 -12.46 8.43
CA THR A 75 5.74 -13.52 7.79
C THR A 75 5.36 -13.58 6.31
N LYS A 76 6.26 -14.12 5.46
CA LYS A 76 6.00 -14.35 4.03
C LYS A 76 4.70 -15.12 3.73
N GLU A 77 4.17 -15.84 4.73
CA GLU A 77 2.93 -16.62 4.66
C GLU A 77 1.66 -15.76 4.87
N TYR A 78 1.74 -14.70 5.69
CA TYR A 78 0.62 -13.81 6.02
C TYR A 78 0.72 -12.41 5.38
N THR A 79 1.92 -12.03 4.93
CA THR A 79 2.15 -10.87 4.08
C THR A 79 2.64 -11.35 2.73
N PRO A 80 1.73 -11.57 1.76
CA PRO A 80 2.15 -11.75 0.38
C PRO A 80 3.00 -10.55 -0.04
N ASP A 81 3.94 -10.77 -0.95
CA ASP A 81 4.77 -9.70 -1.51
C ASP A 81 3.87 -8.53 -1.90
N ILE A 82 4.31 -7.29 -1.63
CA ILE A 82 3.54 -6.14 -2.09
C ILE A 82 3.58 -6.18 -3.62
N GLU A 83 2.45 -6.58 -4.20
CA GLU A 83 2.24 -6.66 -5.63
C GLU A 83 1.86 -5.27 -6.12
N TYR A 84 2.82 -4.60 -6.76
CA TYR A 84 2.55 -3.35 -7.46
C TYR A 84 2.07 -3.68 -8.86
N LEU A 85 0.82 -3.34 -9.17
CA LEU A 85 0.29 -3.41 -10.51
C LEU A 85 0.82 -2.24 -11.33
N PHE A 86 1.78 -2.50 -12.22
CA PHE A 86 2.32 -1.53 -13.16
C PHE A 86 1.60 -1.63 -14.50
N ILE A 87 1.08 -0.51 -15.00
CA ILE A 87 0.32 -0.45 -16.26
C ILE A 87 0.89 0.66 -17.13
N VAL A 88 1.23 0.32 -18.37
CA VAL A 88 1.63 1.29 -19.41
C VAL A 88 0.44 1.54 -20.31
N LEU A 89 0.07 2.81 -20.45
CA LEU A 89 -1.05 3.26 -21.26
C LEU A 89 -0.57 4.17 -22.38
N LYS A 90 -1.09 3.97 -23.59
CA LYS A 90 -0.92 4.87 -24.73
C LYS A 90 -2.25 5.56 -25.02
N ARG A 91 -2.23 6.89 -25.12
CA ARG A 91 -3.42 7.65 -25.49
C ARG A 91 -3.79 7.37 -26.95
N LYS A 92 -5.07 7.13 -27.24
CA LYS A 92 -5.56 7.01 -28.62
C LYS A 92 -5.47 8.37 -29.31
N ALA A 93 -5.17 8.34 -30.61
CA ALA A 93 -5.34 9.53 -31.45
C ALA A 93 -6.85 9.88 -31.47
N PHE A 94 -7.16 11.17 -31.42
CA PHE A 94 -8.51 11.61 -31.75
C PHE A 94 -8.59 11.64 -33.28
N ASP A 95 -9.44 10.81 -33.87
CA ASP A 95 -9.93 11.10 -35.22
C ASP A 95 -10.84 12.34 -35.09
N ARG A 96 -10.47 13.41 -35.80
CA ARG A 96 -11.29 14.62 -35.94
C ARG A 96 -12.20 14.50 -37.15
#